data_AF-A0A946TX93-F1
#
_entry.id   AF-A0A946TX93-F1
#
_cell.length_a   1.000
_cell.length_b   1.000
_cell.length_c   1.000
_cell.angle_alpha   90.00
_cell.angle_beta   90.00
_cell.angle_gamma   90.00
#
_symmetry.space_group_name_H-M   'P 1'
#
loop_
_entity.id
_entity.type
_entity.pdbx_description
1 polymer ?
#
loop_
_entity_poly.entity_id
_entity_poly.type
_entity_poly.pdbx_seq_one_letter_code
_entity_poly.pdbx_strand_id
1 'polypeptide(L)'
;MKELTLFCCVTLLLASGVHIIQGQESPQIDASSSVQETEKIKKSPLGVRQQRIKRMIVELEMQFSELARTLQKENPEQAEKLVDAFKSSKEMLLEKRMDEITDLLDLSKLDSAGEEQKKTIEDVKSLIEFLLKENDEADRIKEEIKKLQEWKEAIDGLIKDENKLKDESEIHTDKDKVIEDLNKQIGQLKELIERQDELKSETEKESIKGIDGLDKIAEKQQELRGLTESLRNDLKGDKEDADEAKESKGDKQNLDQDNSPGAEPLRDAEEDQKWAEKKLEEGKGKLAAEAEKEALDNLNKALEQLEKEKDRIEGLSTDDLEKLAKDQGATSNDAGKLSEKMKSSAGSEGDPSEQQDPSKEGQKRAQEAVESAQSKMGKASESLAQGSPGGASESQEQALEDLEKAKEEVEKQLEELKEDQKMEALVQLEQMFKEMLERQEEATAKVLVMDEKRNNQDGKLRRADRIELRSVELLERELSEKSKEAEGLLVDDGASVVVRNVVEGMKNDLIALADRVDANETGSFVQRSQKEVEMTLKELIDAVKIAQQM
;
A
#
# COMPACT_ATOMS: atom_id res chain seq x y z
N MET A 1 30.41 -3.61 -5.68
CA MET A 1 31.67 -2.84 -5.86
C MET A 1 31.71 -1.98 -7.13
N LYS A 2 30.57 -1.56 -7.70
CA LYS A 2 30.55 -0.64 -8.86
C LYS A 2 29.68 0.61 -8.68
N GLU A 3 28.95 0.72 -7.57
CA GLU A 3 28.12 1.90 -7.25
C GLU A 3 28.88 3.04 -6.56
N LEU A 4 30.13 2.82 -6.17
CA LEU A 4 30.94 3.84 -5.49
C LEU A 4 31.49 4.93 -6.42
N THR A 5 31.21 4.86 -7.73
CA THR A 5 31.85 5.72 -8.73
C THR A 5 31.00 6.95 -9.10
N LEU A 6 29.69 6.92 -8.85
CA LEU A 6 28.79 8.04 -9.21
C LEU A 6 28.78 9.15 -8.13
N PHE A 7 29.10 8.81 -6.88
CA PHE A 7 29.04 9.74 -5.74
C PHE A 7 30.26 10.68 -5.61
N CYS A 8 31.33 10.46 -6.38
CA CYS A 8 32.60 11.21 -6.25
C CYS A 8 32.72 12.48 -7.11
N CYS A 9 31.81 12.73 -8.06
CA CYS A 9 31.97 13.86 -8.98
C CYS A 9 31.35 15.18 -8.49
N VAL A 10 30.41 15.14 -7.54
CA VAL A 10 29.70 16.36 -7.09
C VAL A 10 30.40 17.06 -5.91
N THR A 11 31.24 16.36 -5.14
CA THR A 11 31.83 16.89 -3.91
C THR A 11 33.16 17.64 -4.07
N LEU A 12 33.76 17.72 -5.27
CA LEU A 12 35.13 18.25 -5.44
C LEU A 12 35.24 19.74 -5.84
N LEU A 13 34.12 20.48 -5.98
CA LEU A 13 34.14 21.85 -6.55
C LEU A 13 34.01 23.03 -5.57
N LEU A 14 33.96 22.79 -4.24
CA LEU A 14 33.72 23.86 -3.25
C LEU A 14 34.87 24.17 -2.26
N ALA A 15 36.10 23.72 -2.51
CA ALA A 15 37.23 24.04 -1.61
C ALA A 15 38.52 24.43 -2.34
N SER A 16 38.69 25.71 -2.68
CA SER A 16 40.01 26.39 -2.71
C SER A 16 39.91 27.85 -3.19
N GLY A 17 40.31 28.81 -2.34
CA GLY A 17 40.56 30.19 -2.76
C GLY A 17 40.54 31.25 -1.66
N VAL A 18 41.41 31.16 -0.65
CA VAL A 18 41.72 32.28 0.27
C VAL A 18 43.25 32.38 0.42
N HIS A 19 43.78 33.61 0.41
CA HIS A 19 45.20 34.08 0.42
C HIS A 19 45.71 34.45 -0.99
N ILE A 20 46.25 35.64 -1.32
CA ILE A 20 47.12 36.61 -0.62
C ILE A 20 46.90 38.02 -1.24
N ILE A 21 46.87 39.09 -0.43
CA ILE A 21 47.10 40.49 -0.87
C ILE A 21 48.27 41.06 -0.05
N GLN A 22 49.36 41.44 -0.72
CA GLN A 22 50.37 42.37 -0.22
C GLN A 22 50.76 43.31 -1.36
N GLY A 23 50.74 44.62 -1.09
CA GLY A 23 50.98 45.68 -2.05
C GLY A 23 52.44 46.07 -2.24
N GLN A 24 52.71 46.86 -3.28
CA GLN A 24 53.87 47.74 -3.38
C GLN A 24 53.62 48.91 -4.37
N GLU A 25 54.29 50.02 -4.07
CA GLU A 25 54.14 51.40 -4.59
C GLU A 25 54.62 51.64 -6.04
N SER A 26 54.21 52.80 -6.60
CA SER A 26 54.45 53.37 -7.95
C SER A 26 55.89 53.91 -8.18
N PRO A 27 56.31 54.39 -9.39
CA PRO A 27 55.87 55.72 -9.93
C PRO A 27 55.77 55.87 -11.48
N GLN A 28 55.19 57.02 -11.89
CA GLN A 28 54.99 57.61 -13.25
C GLN A 28 56.32 57.79 -14.05
N ILE A 29 56.41 58.01 -15.37
CA ILE A 29 55.88 59.04 -16.33
C ILE A 29 56.23 58.49 -17.76
N ASP A 30 55.43 58.59 -18.84
CA ASP A 30 55.46 59.69 -19.84
C ASP A 30 54.40 59.54 -20.95
N ALA A 31 54.07 60.67 -21.59
CA ALA A 31 52.90 60.88 -22.44
C ALA A 31 53.10 60.62 -23.95
N SER A 32 51.94 60.58 -24.65
CA SER A 32 51.68 60.82 -26.08
C SER A 32 51.68 59.63 -27.06
N SER A 33 50.48 59.15 -27.42
CA SER A 33 49.93 59.32 -28.79
C SER A 33 48.54 58.67 -28.95
N SER A 34 47.78 59.21 -29.88
CA SER A 34 46.32 59.21 -30.04
C SER A 34 45.66 57.96 -30.64
N VAL A 35 44.48 57.63 -30.09
CA VAL A 35 43.24 57.14 -30.72
C VAL A 35 43.28 55.78 -31.46
N GLN A 36 42.80 54.75 -30.75
CA GLN A 36 41.76 53.80 -31.18
C GLN A 36 41.21 53.09 -29.94
N GLU A 37 40.11 53.61 -29.39
CA GLU A 37 39.44 53.06 -28.22
C GLU A 37 38.45 51.99 -28.70
N THR A 38 38.92 50.75 -28.79
CA THR A 38 38.04 49.59 -28.56
C THR A 38 38.12 49.34 -27.06
N GLU A 39 37.08 49.73 -26.33
CA GLU A 39 36.91 49.37 -24.91
C GLU A 39 36.96 47.85 -24.80
N LYS A 40 38.12 47.30 -24.45
CA LYS A 40 38.21 45.96 -23.87
C LYS A 40 37.51 46.04 -22.52
N ILE A 41 36.25 45.59 -22.48
CA ILE A 41 35.51 45.36 -21.24
C ILE A 41 36.45 44.61 -20.29
N LYS A 42 36.89 45.27 -19.21
CA LYS A 42 37.75 44.64 -18.22
C LYS A 42 36.88 43.64 -17.46
N LYS A 43 37.23 42.35 -17.58
CA LYS A 43 36.56 41.28 -16.83
C LYS A 43 36.58 41.57 -15.34
N SER A 44 35.40 41.67 -14.75
CA SER A 44 35.21 41.89 -13.33
C SER A 44 35.45 40.58 -12.56
N PRO A 45 35.87 40.64 -11.28
CA PRO A 45 35.97 39.44 -10.44
C PRO A 45 34.65 38.66 -10.33
N LEU A 46 33.50 39.36 -10.33
CA LEU A 46 32.17 38.76 -10.29
C LEU A 46 31.80 38.10 -11.63
N GLY A 47 32.10 38.72 -12.76
CA GLY A 47 31.92 38.13 -14.09
C GLY A 47 32.79 36.89 -14.29
N VAL A 48 34.02 36.88 -13.79
CA VAL A 48 34.88 35.67 -13.81
C VAL A 48 34.26 34.53 -13.00
N ARG A 49 33.62 34.83 -11.87
CA ARG A 49 32.90 33.83 -11.06
C ARG A 49 31.64 33.34 -11.78
N GLN A 50 30.87 34.25 -12.38
CA GLN A 50 29.70 33.90 -13.17
C GLN A 50 30.05 33.02 -14.37
N GLN A 51 31.17 33.29 -15.04
CA GLN A 51 31.69 32.49 -16.15
C GLN A 51 32.11 31.08 -15.72
N ARG A 52 32.43 30.85 -14.43
CA ARG A 52 32.61 29.51 -13.87
C ARG A 52 31.26 28.79 -13.70
N ILE A 53 30.25 29.48 -13.18
CA ILE A 53 28.89 28.94 -13.02
C ILE A 53 28.29 28.57 -14.39
N LYS A 54 28.47 29.42 -15.41
CA LYS A 54 28.08 29.10 -16.80
C LYS A 54 28.64 27.75 -17.24
N ARG A 55 29.94 27.50 -17.02
CA ARG A 55 30.58 26.23 -17.42
C ARG A 55 29.95 25.03 -16.72
N MET A 56 29.58 25.17 -15.45
CA MET A 56 28.89 24.11 -14.71
C MET A 56 27.51 23.79 -15.29
N ILE A 57 26.75 24.80 -15.76
CA ILE A 57 25.47 24.58 -16.44
C ILE A 57 25.66 23.84 -17.78
N VAL A 58 26.66 24.24 -18.58
CA VAL A 58 26.95 23.57 -19.85
C VAL A 58 27.41 22.13 -19.63
N GLU A 59 28.20 21.88 -18.59
CA GLU A 59 28.62 20.55 -18.19
C GLU A 59 27.45 19.69 -17.70
N LEU A 60 26.53 20.27 -16.93
CA LEU A 60 25.29 19.61 -16.51
C LEU A 60 24.41 19.21 -17.70
N GLU A 61 24.21 20.10 -18.67
CA GLU A 61 23.47 19.80 -19.90
C GLU A 61 24.10 18.65 -20.69
N MET A 62 25.44 18.61 -20.74
CA MET A 62 26.17 17.52 -21.39
C MET A 62 25.93 16.20 -20.65
N GLN A 63 26.00 16.22 -19.32
CA GLN A 63 25.74 15.06 -18.47
C GLN A 63 24.32 14.52 -18.64
N PHE A 64 23.29 15.35 -18.76
CA PHE A 64 21.93 14.88 -19.07
C PHE A 64 21.89 14.05 -20.36
N SER A 65 22.53 14.55 -21.42
CA SER A 65 22.55 13.86 -22.72
C SER A 65 23.36 12.57 -22.71
N GLU A 66 24.48 12.54 -21.97
CA GLU A 66 25.34 11.36 -21.87
C GLU A 66 24.70 10.29 -21.01
N LEU A 67 24.18 10.68 -19.84
CA LEU A 67 23.51 9.77 -18.92
C LEU A 67 22.23 9.20 -19.53
N ALA A 68 21.44 10.00 -20.25
CA ALA A 68 20.28 9.51 -20.99
C ALA A 68 20.66 8.40 -21.99
N ARG A 69 21.75 8.56 -22.74
CA ARG A 69 22.22 7.52 -23.68
C ARG A 69 22.69 6.26 -22.97
N THR A 70 23.29 6.39 -21.79
CA THR A 70 23.72 5.25 -20.98
C THR A 70 22.52 4.51 -20.41
N LEU A 71 21.54 5.24 -19.88
CA LEU A 71 20.34 4.66 -19.28
C LEU A 71 19.34 4.16 -20.32
N GLN A 72 19.42 4.56 -21.59
CA GLN A 72 18.45 4.18 -22.62
C GLN A 72 18.17 2.67 -22.77
N LYS A 73 19.10 1.81 -22.34
CA LYS A 73 18.94 0.35 -22.37
C LYS A 73 18.56 -0.27 -21.03
N GLU A 74 18.91 0.39 -19.93
CA GLU A 74 18.78 -0.15 -18.57
C GLU A 74 17.59 0.48 -17.83
N ASN A 75 17.28 1.75 -18.09
CA ASN A 75 16.13 2.49 -17.59
C ASN A 75 15.67 3.55 -18.63
N PRO A 76 14.80 3.18 -19.59
CA PRO A 76 14.40 4.04 -20.70
C PRO A 76 13.57 5.25 -20.26
N GLU A 77 12.77 5.13 -19.19
CA GLU A 77 11.96 6.24 -18.68
C GLU A 77 12.82 7.33 -18.03
N GLN A 78 13.80 6.95 -17.21
CA GLN A 78 14.79 7.90 -16.67
C GLN A 78 15.61 8.55 -17.78
N ALA A 79 15.93 7.80 -18.85
CA ALA A 79 16.60 8.35 -20.02
C ALA A 79 15.74 9.40 -20.75
N GLU A 80 14.44 9.16 -20.93
CA GLU A 80 13.51 10.12 -21.53
C GLU A 80 13.37 11.38 -20.68
N LYS A 81 13.25 11.23 -19.35
CA LYS A 81 13.19 12.36 -18.41
C LYS A 81 14.44 13.25 -18.49
N LEU A 82 15.63 12.65 -18.59
CA LEU A 82 16.88 13.38 -18.78
C LEU A 82 16.93 14.10 -20.14
N VAL A 83 16.38 13.51 -21.20
CA VAL A 83 16.24 14.16 -22.51
C VAL A 83 15.29 15.36 -22.44
N ASP A 84 14.17 15.25 -21.73
CA ASP A 84 13.21 16.34 -21.59
C ASP A 84 13.70 17.44 -20.66
N ALA A 85 14.47 17.11 -19.62
CA ALA A 85 15.18 18.09 -18.82
C ALA A 85 16.22 18.85 -19.67
N PHE A 86 16.96 18.14 -20.52
CA PHE A 86 17.89 18.78 -21.46
C PHE A 86 17.16 19.74 -22.43
N LYS A 87 16.03 19.34 -23.01
CA LYS A 87 15.22 20.21 -23.88
C LYS A 87 14.72 21.44 -23.12
N SER A 88 14.19 21.25 -21.92
CA SER A 88 13.68 22.32 -21.05
C SER A 88 14.79 23.33 -20.71
N SER A 89 16.00 22.87 -20.40
CA SER A 89 17.18 23.74 -20.18
C SER A 89 17.48 24.62 -21.40
N LYS A 90 17.37 24.06 -22.61
CA LYS A 90 17.57 24.80 -23.86
C LYS A 90 16.45 25.78 -24.14
N GLU A 91 15.19 25.45 -23.85
CA GLU A 91 14.04 26.35 -23.99
C GLU A 91 14.11 27.55 -23.03
N MET A 92 14.60 27.32 -21.80
CA MET A 92 14.87 28.36 -20.81
C MET A 92 16.10 29.22 -21.16
N LEU A 93 16.85 28.85 -22.21
CA LEU A 93 18.04 29.55 -22.69
C LEU A 93 19.09 29.79 -21.60
N LEU A 94 19.24 28.86 -20.64
CA LEU A 94 20.06 29.05 -19.44
C LEU A 94 21.49 29.46 -19.76
N GLU A 95 22.12 28.84 -20.77
CA GLU A 95 23.47 29.20 -21.21
C GLU A 95 23.57 30.67 -21.66
N LYS A 96 22.59 31.13 -22.46
CA LYS A 96 22.56 32.50 -22.98
C LYS A 96 22.30 33.52 -21.87
N ARG A 97 21.40 33.20 -20.93
CA ARG A 97 21.12 34.05 -19.76
C ARG A 97 22.35 34.17 -18.86
N MET A 98 23.15 33.11 -18.73
CA MET A 98 24.43 33.17 -18.00
C MET A 98 25.49 34.05 -18.69
N ASP A 99 25.49 34.13 -20.02
CA ASP A 99 26.33 35.09 -20.76
C ASP A 99 25.87 36.53 -20.52
N GLU A 100 24.57 36.79 -20.61
CA GLU A 100 23.99 38.12 -20.38
C GLU A 100 24.28 38.62 -18.95
N ILE A 101 24.18 37.75 -17.94
CA ILE A 101 24.55 38.08 -16.56
C ILE A 101 26.05 38.40 -16.45
N THR A 102 26.91 37.65 -17.16
CA THR A 102 28.37 37.89 -17.13
C THR A 102 28.70 39.26 -17.71
N ASP A 103 28.07 39.64 -18.83
CA ASP A 103 28.24 40.96 -19.45
C ASP A 103 27.72 42.09 -18.54
N LEU A 104 26.57 41.90 -17.87
CA LEU A 104 26.04 42.86 -16.92
C LEU A 104 26.96 43.06 -15.71
N LEU A 105 27.55 41.99 -15.19
CA LEU A 105 28.52 42.04 -14.08
C LEU A 105 29.82 42.73 -14.49
N ASP A 106 30.33 42.45 -15.70
CA ASP A 106 31.52 43.10 -16.24
C ASP A 106 31.30 44.61 -16.52
N LEU A 107 30.08 45.00 -16.87
CA LEU A 107 29.65 46.40 -16.99
C LEU A 107 29.24 47.05 -15.65
N SER A 108 29.41 46.35 -14.51
CA SER A 108 29.04 46.82 -13.17
C SER A 108 27.54 47.19 -13.01
N LYS A 109 26.65 46.63 -13.83
CA LYS A 109 25.20 46.78 -13.74
C LYS A 109 24.61 45.78 -12.75
N LEU A 110 24.92 45.97 -11.47
CA LEU A 110 24.64 44.99 -10.41
C LEU A 110 23.15 44.73 -10.19
N ASP A 111 22.30 45.76 -10.29
CA ASP A 111 20.85 45.60 -10.06
C ASP A 111 20.21 44.72 -11.15
N SER A 112 20.51 44.98 -12.42
CA SER A 112 20.04 44.17 -13.56
C SER A 112 20.64 42.76 -13.53
N ALA A 113 21.92 42.62 -13.17
CA ALA A 113 22.55 41.31 -13.01
C ALA A 113 21.88 40.50 -11.90
N GLY A 114 21.53 41.13 -10.78
CA GLY A 114 20.84 40.48 -9.66
C GLY A 114 19.42 40.04 -10.00
N GLU A 115 18.66 40.84 -10.75
CA GLU A 115 17.32 40.46 -11.21
C GLU A 115 17.37 39.26 -12.16
N GLU A 116 18.29 39.27 -13.13
CA GLU A 116 18.45 38.15 -14.05
C GLU A 116 19.00 36.89 -13.35
N GLN A 117 19.93 37.03 -12.41
CA GLN A 117 20.38 35.91 -11.56
C GLN A 117 19.22 35.29 -10.80
N LYS A 118 18.32 36.09 -10.23
CA LYS A 118 17.16 35.57 -9.49
C LYS A 118 16.24 34.73 -10.38
N LYS A 119 15.89 35.24 -11.56
CA LYS A 119 15.08 34.52 -12.55
C LYS A 119 15.79 33.25 -13.03
N THR A 120 17.10 33.29 -13.24
CA THR A 120 17.88 32.11 -13.66
C THR A 120 17.93 31.05 -12.56
N ILE A 121 18.01 31.45 -11.29
CA ILE A 121 17.92 30.52 -10.16
C ILE A 121 16.54 29.87 -10.09
N GLU A 122 15.46 30.60 -10.37
CA GLU A 122 14.09 30.08 -10.39
C GLU A 122 13.88 29.04 -11.51
N ASP A 123 14.42 29.30 -12.70
CA ASP A 123 14.40 28.34 -13.81
C ASP A 123 15.21 27.08 -13.49
N VAL A 124 16.41 27.23 -12.90
CA VAL A 124 17.23 26.08 -12.47
C VAL A 124 16.54 25.28 -11.37
N LYS A 125 15.85 25.93 -10.43
CA LYS A 125 15.04 25.24 -9.42
C LYS A 125 13.87 24.47 -10.04
N SER A 126 13.20 25.05 -11.02
CA SER A 126 12.11 24.39 -11.75
C SER A 126 12.62 23.17 -12.51
N LEU A 127 13.83 23.25 -13.09
CA LEU A 127 14.47 22.12 -13.76
C LEU A 127 14.87 21.01 -12.79
N ILE A 128 15.38 21.38 -11.61
CA ILE A 128 15.67 20.44 -10.52
C ILE A 128 14.37 19.79 -10.03
N GLU A 129 13.30 20.56 -9.85
CA GLU A 129 11.99 20.02 -9.45
C GLU A 129 11.42 19.08 -10.50
N PHE A 130 11.56 19.39 -11.79
CA PHE A 130 11.17 18.48 -12.88
C PHE A 130 11.95 17.16 -12.83
N LEU A 131 13.26 17.22 -12.57
CA LEU A 131 14.11 16.04 -12.43
C LEU A 131 13.80 15.24 -11.15
N LEU A 132 13.51 15.94 -10.05
CA LEU A 132 13.22 15.38 -8.73
C LEU A 132 11.76 15.00 -8.52
N LYS A 133 10.83 15.35 -9.43
CA LYS A 133 9.45 14.86 -9.40
C LYS A 133 9.47 13.35 -9.66
N GLU A 134 9.71 12.58 -8.61
CA GLU A 134 9.45 11.13 -8.49
C GLU A 134 7.96 10.86 -8.22
N ASN A 135 7.17 11.89 -7.89
CA ASN A 135 5.74 11.79 -7.61
C ASN A 135 4.88 11.20 -8.74
N ASP A 136 5.33 11.22 -10.00
CA ASP A 136 4.59 10.58 -11.10
C ASP A 136 4.66 9.05 -11.00
N GLU A 137 5.73 8.47 -10.46
CA GLU A 137 5.91 7.01 -10.36
C GLU A 137 5.11 6.44 -9.18
N ALA A 138 5.24 7.03 -7.99
CA ALA A 138 4.40 6.69 -6.84
C ALA A 138 2.90 6.81 -7.13
N ASP A 139 2.46 7.85 -7.86
CA ASP A 139 1.04 8.01 -8.20
C ASP A 139 0.60 7.04 -9.32
N ARG A 140 1.48 6.69 -10.25
CA ARG A 140 1.23 5.60 -11.23
C ARG A 140 1.07 4.24 -10.54
N ILE A 141 1.97 3.90 -9.61
CA ILE A 141 1.90 2.64 -8.84
C ILE A 141 0.60 2.57 -8.04
N LYS A 142 0.18 3.67 -7.39
CA LYS A 142 -1.10 3.72 -6.66
C LYS A 142 -2.31 3.51 -7.57
N GLU A 143 -2.35 4.16 -8.74
CA GLU A 143 -3.46 3.95 -9.68
C GLU A 143 -3.47 2.53 -10.26
N GLU A 144 -2.30 1.93 -10.50
CA GLU A 144 -2.20 0.55 -10.97
C GLU A 144 -2.64 -0.46 -9.89
N ILE A 145 -2.22 -0.27 -8.63
CA ILE A 145 -2.70 -1.06 -7.48
C ILE A 145 -4.22 -0.98 -7.37
N LYS A 146 -4.79 0.23 -7.44
CA LYS A 146 -6.23 0.44 -7.36
C LYS A 146 -6.96 -0.28 -8.49
N LYS A 147 -6.45 -0.20 -9.72
CA LYS A 147 -7.00 -0.90 -10.89
C LYS A 147 -6.97 -2.42 -10.73
N LEU A 148 -5.85 -2.97 -10.25
CA LEU A 148 -5.73 -4.41 -9.98
C LEU A 148 -6.65 -4.86 -8.83
N GLN A 149 -6.85 -4.03 -7.81
CA GLN A 149 -7.84 -4.28 -6.75
C GLN A 149 -9.26 -4.35 -7.31
N GLU A 150 -9.65 -3.40 -8.17
CA GLU A 150 -10.96 -3.44 -8.85
C GLU A 150 -11.13 -4.71 -9.69
N TRP A 151 -10.07 -5.18 -10.35
CA TRP A 151 -10.11 -6.43 -11.11
C TRP A 151 -10.25 -7.64 -10.21
N LYS A 152 -9.49 -7.70 -9.12
CA LYS A 152 -9.60 -8.77 -8.12
C LYS A 152 -11.01 -8.87 -7.58
N GLU A 153 -11.60 -7.74 -7.16
CA GLU A 153 -12.98 -7.71 -6.64
C GLU A 153 -14.00 -8.18 -7.69
N ALA A 154 -13.82 -7.78 -8.96
CA ALA A 154 -14.67 -8.24 -10.04
C ALA A 154 -14.53 -9.75 -10.32
N ILE A 155 -13.30 -10.28 -10.28
CA ILE A 155 -13.05 -11.73 -10.42
C ILE A 155 -13.66 -12.50 -9.23
N ASP A 156 -13.49 -12.01 -8.00
CA ASP A 156 -14.10 -12.62 -6.81
C ASP A 156 -15.62 -12.66 -6.91
N GLY A 157 -16.24 -11.60 -7.45
CA GLY A 157 -17.67 -11.57 -7.77
C GLY A 157 -18.08 -12.66 -8.77
N LEU A 158 -17.33 -12.79 -9.88
CA LEU A 158 -17.58 -13.82 -10.89
C LEU A 158 -17.40 -15.24 -10.33
N ILE A 159 -16.38 -15.48 -9.51
CA ILE A 159 -16.15 -16.77 -8.85
C ILE A 159 -17.34 -17.11 -7.94
N LYS A 160 -17.84 -16.14 -7.18
CA LYS A 160 -19.00 -16.32 -6.29
C LYS A 160 -20.26 -16.66 -7.09
N ASP A 161 -20.53 -15.93 -8.16
CA ASP A 161 -21.70 -16.14 -9.00
C ASP A 161 -21.62 -17.49 -9.73
N GLU A 162 -20.45 -17.85 -10.28
CA GLU A 162 -20.23 -19.11 -10.99
C GLU A 162 -20.33 -20.32 -10.06
N ASN A 163 -19.78 -20.26 -8.84
CA ASN A 163 -19.95 -21.32 -7.84
C ASN A 163 -21.43 -21.57 -7.53
N LYS A 164 -22.20 -20.49 -7.30
CA LYS A 164 -23.63 -20.61 -7.04
C LYS A 164 -24.39 -21.24 -8.22
N LEU A 165 -24.03 -20.88 -9.45
CA LEU A 165 -24.65 -21.45 -10.65
C LEU A 165 -24.24 -22.91 -10.87
N LYS A 166 -23.01 -23.29 -10.51
CA LYS A 166 -22.52 -24.67 -10.53
C LYS A 166 -23.26 -25.54 -9.53
N ASP A 167 -23.43 -25.06 -8.29
CA ASP A 167 -24.17 -25.78 -7.26
C ASP A 167 -25.62 -26.08 -7.70
N GLU A 168 -26.31 -25.10 -8.29
CA GLU A 168 -27.66 -25.32 -8.83
C GLU A 168 -27.64 -26.30 -10.02
N SER A 169 -26.65 -26.23 -10.92
CA SER A 169 -26.50 -27.21 -12.01
C SER A 169 -26.30 -28.64 -11.48
N GLU A 170 -25.52 -28.82 -10.41
CA GLU A 170 -25.30 -30.12 -9.78
C GLU A 170 -26.58 -30.65 -9.14
N ILE A 171 -27.34 -29.79 -8.43
CA ILE A 171 -28.66 -30.13 -7.89
C ILE A 171 -29.61 -30.58 -9.01
N HIS A 172 -29.59 -29.90 -10.16
CA HIS A 172 -30.40 -30.31 -11.31
C HIS A 172 -29.95 -31.63 -11.95
N THR A 173 -28.66 -31.95 -11.88
CA THR A 173 -28.08 -33.18 -12.45
C THR A 173 -28.41 -34.41 -11.60
N ASP A 174 -28.18 -34.29 -10.29
CA ASP A 174 -28.27 -35.40 -9.33
C ASP A 174 -29.46 -35.24 -8.37
N LYS A 175 -30.56 -34.63 -8.84
CA LYS A 175 -31.76 -34.30 -8.05
C LYS A 175 -32.23 -35.42 -7.12
N ASP A 176 -32.36 -36.64 -7.62
CA ASP A 176 -32.84 -37.78 -6.83
C ASP A 176 -31.90 -38.12 -5.67
N LYS A 177 -30.58 -38.04 -5.91
CA LYS A 177 -29.55 -38.30 -4.90
C LYS A 177 -29.52 -37.19 -3.84
N VAL A 178 -29.63 -35.93 -4.26
CA VAL A 178 -29.71 -34.79 -3.32
C VAL A 178 -30.96 -34.89 -2.44
N ILE A 179 -32.10 -35.31 -3.00
CA ILE A 179 -33.32 -35.56 -2.22
C ILE A 179 -33.14 -36.74 -1.25
N GLU A 180 -32.46 -37.82 -1.66
CA GLU A 180 -32.14 -38.95 -0.78
C GLU A 180 -31.27 -38.51 0.41
N ASP A 181 -30.22 -37.74 0.15
CA ASP A 181 -29.32 -37.21 1.18
C ASP A 181 -30.05 -36.25 2.13
N LEU A 182 -30.89 -35.34 1.60
CA LEU A 182 -31.74 -34.46 2.41
C LEU A 182 -32.73 -35.24 3.28
N ASN A 183 -33.37 -36.31 2.74
CA ASN A 183 -34.27 -37.13 3.54
C ASN A 183 -33.55 -37.83 4.70
N LYS A 184 -32.30 -38.27 4.46
CA LYS A 184 -31.47 -38.86 5.51
C LYS A 184 -31.13 -37.81 6.59
N GLN A 185 -30.70 -36.62 6.19
CA GLN A 185 -30.38 -35.52 7.12
C GLN A 185 -31.62 -35.06 7.90
N ILE A 186 -32.77 -34.91 7.25
CA ILE A 186 -34.06 -34.61 7.88
C ILE A 186 -34.43 -35.72 8.89
N GLY A 187 -34.21 -36.99 8.55
CA GLY A 187 -34.42 -38.12 9.45
C GLY A 187 -33.55 -38.03 10.71
N GLN A 188 -32.23 -37.81 10.52
CA GLN A 188 -31.30 -37.61 11.62
C GLN A 188 -31.69 -36.42 12.50
N LEU A 189 -32.09 -35.31 11.89
CA LEU A 189 -32.52 -34.11 12.62
C LEU A 189 -33.80 -34.34 13.42
N LYS A 190 -34.77 -35.08 12.88
CA LYS A 190 -35.99 -35.46 13.61
C LYS A 190 -35.67 -36.31 14.83
N GLU A 191 -34.74 -37.25 14.72
CA GLU A 191 -34.25 -38.03 15.86
C GLU A 191 -33.54 -37.13 16.91
N LEU A 192 -32.75 -36.14 16.49
CA LEU A 192 -32.11 -35.19 17.39
C LEU A 192 -33.13 -34.34 18.14
N ILE A 193 -34.17 -33.85 17.44
CA ILE A 193 -35.25 -33.06 18.04
C ILE A 193 -36.00 -33.90 19.10
N GLU A 194 -36.34 -35.16 18.78
CA GLU A 194 -37.00 -36.06 19.74
C GLU A 194 -36.12 -36.29 20.98
N ARG A 195 -34.83 -36.56 20.79
CA ARG A 195 -33.88 -36.72 21.90
C ARG A 195 -33.71 -35.46 22.73
N GLN A 196 -33.67 -34.28 22.11
CA GLN A 196 -33.55 -33.00 22.81
C GLN A 196 -34.80 -32.72 23.65
N ASP A 197 -35.99 -33.02 23.14
CA ASP A 197 -37.26 -32.85 23.86
C ASP A 197 -37.39 -33.81 25.05
N GLU A 198 -37.01 -35.08 24.85
CA GLU A 198 -36.94 -36.08 25.92
C GLU A 198 -35.94 -35.66 27.01
N LEU A 199 -34.74 -35.23 26.60
CA LEU A 199 -33.70 -34.82 27.52
C LEU A 199 -34.13 -33.59 28.34
N LYS A 200 -34.75 -32.60 27.70
CA LYS A 200 -35.34 -31.45 28.39
C LYS A 200 -36.38 -31.87 29.43
N SER A 201 -37.25 -32.81 29.07
CA SER A 201 -38.25 -33.36 29.99
C SER A 201 -37.62 -34.13 31.16
N GLU A 202 -36.48 -34.79 30.94
CA GLU A 202 -35.69 -35.43 32.00
C GLU A 202 -34.99 -34.39 32.89
N THR A 203 -34.39 -33.34 32.31
CA THR A 203 -33.77 -32.22 33.02
C THR A 203 -34.74 -31.58 34.01
N GLU A 204 -35.96 -31.29 33.58
CA GLU A 204 -37.00 -30.71 34.44
C GLU A 204 -37.36 -31.63 35.63
N LYS A 205 -37.41 -32.95 35.42
CA LYS A 205 -37.73 -33.94 36.46
C LYS A 205 -36.56 -34.16 37.43
N GLU A 206 -35.36 -34.33 36.90
CA GLU A 206 -34.15 -34.64 37.67
C GLU A 206 -33.60 -33.41 38.38
N SER A 207 -33.94 -32.19 37.92
CA SER A 207 -33.60 -30.95 38.63
C SER A 207 -34.14 -30.88 40.07
N ILE A 208 -35.15 -31.68 40.41
CA ILE A 208 -35.69 -31.80 41.78
C ILE A 208 -34.75 -32.62 42.69
N LYS A 209 -33.95 -33.53 42.11
CA LYS A 209 -33.03 -34.41 42.83
C LYS A 209 -31.64 -33.79 43.05
N GLY A 210 -31.40 -32.57 42.55
CA GLY A 210 -30.15 -31.84 42.72
C GLY A 210 -29.04 -32.33 41.78
N ILE A 211 -27.79 -32.00 42.11
CA ILE A 211 -26.60 -32.20 41.25
C ILE A 211 -26.45 -33.67 40.81
N ASP A 212 -26.58 -34.63 41.74
CA ASP A 212 -26.44 -36.06 41.44
C ASP A 212 -27.43 -36.59 40.37
N GLY A 213 -28.59 -35.94 40.21
CA GLY A 213 -29.57 -36.26 39.17
C GLY A 213 -29.22 -35.65 37.80
N LEU A 214 -28.53 -34.51 37.81
CA LEU A 214 -28.18 -33.74 36.61
C LEU A 214 -26.87 -34.19 35.96
N ASP A 215 -25.94 -34.82 36.70
CA ASP A 215 -24.68 -35.33 36.12
C ASP A 215 -24.91 -36.28 34.94
N LYS A 216 -25.87 -37.19 35.06
CA LYS A 216 -26.24 -38.13 33.97
C LYS A 216 -26.91 -37.45 32.79
N ILE A 217 -27.58 -36.33 33.04
CA ILE A 217 -28.24 -35.54 32.00
C ILE A 217 -27.17 -34.75 31.24
N ALA A 218 -26.14 -34.23 31.93
CA ALA A 218 -25.00 -33.56 31.32
C ALA A 218 -24.28 -34.46 30.31
N GLU A 219 -24.03 -35.73 30.66
CA GLU A 219 -23.41 -36.71 29.74
C GLU A 219 -24.26 -36.92 28.48
N LYS A 220 -25.58 -37.11 28.63
CA LYS A 220 -26.50 -37.24 27.48
C LYS A 220 -26.56 -35.97 26.63
N GLN A 221 -26.51 -34.79 27.25
CA GLN A 221 -26.52 -33.51 26.55
C GLN A 221 -25.26 -33.34 25.71
N GLN A 222 -24.10 -33.76 26.23
CA GLN A 222 -22.83 -33.75 25.52
C GLN A 222 -22.83 -34.70 24.31
N GLU A 223 -23.36 -35.91 24.46
CA GLU A 223 -23.53 -36.84 23.35
C GLU A 223 -24.44 -36.25 22.26
N LEU A 224 -25.55 -35.63 22.66
CA LEU A 224 -26.50 -35.01 21.73
C LEU A 224 -25.90 -33.82 20.97
N ARG A 225 -25.08 -33.00 21.63
CA ARG A 225 -24.31 -31.94 20.98
C ARG A 225 -23.34 -32.49 19.94
N GLY A 226 -22.63 -33.57 20.26
CA GLY A 226 -21.71 -34.22 19.32
C GLY A 226 -22.41 -34.74 18.05
N LEU A 227 -23.65 -35.25 18.18
CA LEU A 227 -24.45 -35.64 17.02
C LEU A 227 -24.95 -34.44 16.20
N THR A 228 -25.28 -33.34 16.87
CA THR A 228 -25.67 -32.07 16.22
C THR A 228 -24.51 -31.48 15.43
N GLU A 229 -23.31 -31.51 16.01
CA GLU A 229 -22.05 -31.13 15.34
C GLU A 229 -21.75 -32.01 14.12
N SER A 230 -21.88 -33.33 14.27
CA SER A 230 -21.70 -34.28 13.15
C SER A 230 -22.67 -34.02 12.00
N LEU A 231 -23.96 -33.79 12.30
CA LEU A 231 -24.97 -33.50 11.27
C LEU A 231 -24.68 -32.16 10.56
N ARG A 232 -24.24 -31.14 11.30
CA ARG A 232 -23.84 -29.85 10.72
C ARG A 232 -22.65 -30.03 9.77
N ASN A 233 -21.65 -30.83 10.14
CA ASN A 233 -20.48 -31.07 9.28
C ASN A 233 -20.88 -31.85 8.01
N ASP A 234 -21.77 -32.85 8.15
CA ASP A 234 -22.34 -33.57 7.00
C ASP A 234 -23.07 -32.63 6.02
N LEU A 235 -23.72 -31.58 6.52
CA LEU A 235 -24.41 -30.54 5.71
C LEU A 235 -23.45 -29.59 4.98
N LYS A 236 -22.25 -29.37 5.51
CA LYS A 236 -21.22 -28.54 4.87
C LYS A 236 -20.48 -29.26 3.74
N GLY A 237 -20.65 -30.58 3.60
CA GLY A 237 -19.83 -31.39 2.70
C GLY A 237 -18.41 -31.65 3.21
N ASP A 238 -18.09 -31.19 4.43
CA ASP A 238 -16.85 -31.52 5.14
C ASP A 238 -16.94 -32.97 5.64
N LYS A 239 -16.73 -33.93 4.73
CA LYS A 239 -16.38 -35.28 5.15
C LYS A 239 -15.00 -35.20 5.79
N GLU A 240 -14.95 -35.27 7.12
CA GLU A 240 -13.73 -35.61 7.84
C GLU A 240 -13.25 -36.99 7.38
N ASP A 241 -12.40 -37.04 6.35
CA ASP A 241 -11.41 -38.10 6.25
C ASP A 241 -10.46 -37.91 7.43
N ALA A 242 -10.77 -38.64 8.51
CA ALA A 242 -9.95 -38.76 9.69
C ALA A 242 -8.66 -39.55 9.39
N ASP A 243 -7.80 -39.03 8.52
CA ASP A 243 -6.38 -39.37 8.39
C ASP A 243 -5.76 -38.53 7.25
N GLU A 244 -5.50 -37.23 7.48
CA GLU A 244 -4.38 -36.42 6.94
C GLU A 244 -4.67 -34.92 7.08
N ALA A 245 -4.51 -34.38 8.29
CA ALA A 245 -4.43 -32.93 8.50
C ALA A 245 -3.27 -32.58 9.42
N LYS A 246 -2.06 -32.60 8.84
CA LYS A 246 -0.98 -31.74 9.30
C LYS A 246 -0.61 -30.81 8.15
N GLU A 247 -0.66 -29.53 8.46
CA GLU A 247 -0.08 -28.40 7.71
C GLU A 247 -0.90 -27.86 6.53
N SER A 248 -1.90 -27.06 6.86
CA SER A 248 -2.03 -25.73 6.26
C SER A 248 -2.55 -24.75 7.30
N LYS A 249 -1.67 -23.90 7.82
CA LYS A 249 -2.02 -22.69 8.56
C LYS A 249 -2.03 -21.55 7.54
N GLY A 250 -3.16 -21.39 6.85
CA GLY A 250 -3.53 -20.20 6.09
C GLY A 250 -4.81 -19.62 6.69
N ASP A 251 -4.90 -18.30 6.75
CA ASP A 251 -5.87 -17.51 7.52
C ASP A 251 -7.32 -18.02 7.54
N LYS A 252 -7.81 -18.35 8.75
CA LYS A 252 -9.22 -18.58 9.08
C LYS A 252 -9.97 -17.25 9.26
N GLN A 253 -10.08 -16.44 8.22
CA GLN A 253 -10.85 -15.18 8.30
C GLN A 253 -11.94 -15.00 7.23
N ASN A 254 -12.33 -16.05 6.50
CA ASN A 254 -13.46 -15.95 5.56
C ASN A 254 -14.40 -17.17 5.51
N LEU A 255 -14.52 -17.92 6.61
CA LEU A 255 -15.37 -19.12 6.71
C LEU A 255 -16.81 -18.86 7.22
N ASP A 256 -17.22 -17.61 7.37
CA ASP A 256 -18.45 -17.24 8.10
C ASP A 256 -19.70 -17.01 7.22
N GLN A 257 -19.72 -17.45 5.95
CA GLN A 257 -20.93 -17.42 5.13
C GLN A 257 -21.28 -18.82 4.61
N ASP A 258 -21.74 -19.67 5.53
CA ASP A 258 -22.24 -21.01 5.25
C ASP A 258 -23.68 -20.92 4.75
N ASN A 259 -23.87 -20.92 3.43
CA ASN A 259 -25.17 -20.75 2.79
C ASN A 259 -25.99 -22.04 2.70
N SER A 260 -25.53 -23.16 3.28
CA SER A 260 -26.27 -24.42 3.26
C SER A 260 -27.54 -24.32 4.14
N PRO A 261 -28.72 -24.66 3.60
CA PRO A 261 -29.97 -24.64 4.37
C PRO A 261 -29.85 -25.47 5.65
N GLY A 262 -30.22 -24.88 6.80
CA GLY A 262 -30.18 -25.53 8.11
C GLY A 262 -28.83 -25.48 8.84
N ALA A 263 -27.73 -25.08 8.20
CA ALA A 263 -26.41 -25.07 8.82
C ALA A 263 -26.26 -24.02 9.95
N GLU A 264 -26.75 -22.79 9.72
CA GLU A 264 -26.74 -21.72 10.73
C GLU A 264 -27.58 -22.09 11.96
N PRO A 265 -28.87 -22.49 11.85
CA PRO A 265 -29.63 -22.88 13.03
C PRO A 265 -29.07 -24.11 13.75
N LEU A 266 -28.39 -25.04 13.06
CA LEU A 266 -27.67 -26.14 13.73
C LEU A 266 -26.48 -25.65 14.54
N ARG A 267 -25.75 -24.65 14.06
CA ARG A 267 -24.67 -24.02 14.84
C ARG A 267 -25.21 -23.34 16.09
N ASP A 268 -26.29 -22.59 15.97
CA ASP A 268 -26.91 -21.92 17.10
C ASP A 268 -27.45 -22.95 18.11
N ALA A 269 -28.06 -24.05 17.63
CA ALA A 269 -28.46 -25.17 18.48
C ALA A 269 -27.26 -25.78 19.23
N GLU A 270 -26.10 -25.96 18.58
CA GLU A 270 -24.90 -26.46 19.24
C GLU A 270 -24.43 -25.53 20.38
N GLU A 271 -24.48 -24.21 20.16
CA GLU A 271 -24.12 -23.23 21.18
C GLU A 271 -25.05 -23.29 22.39
N ASP A 272 -26.36 -23.41 22.16
CA ASP A 272 -27.37 -23.55 23.21
C ASP A 272 -27.22 -24.87 23.97
N GLN A 273 -26.93 -25.97 23.28
CA GLN A 273 -26.65 -27.27 23.88
C GLN A 273 -25.40 -27.21 24.78
N LYS A 274 -24.33 -26.57 24.32
CA LYS A 274 -23.11 -26.36 25.10
C LYS A 274 -23.37 -25.49 26.34
N TRP A 275 -24.27 -24.53 26.22
CA TRP A 275 -24.70 -23.75 27.38
C TRP A 275 -25.53 -24.58 28.36
N ALA A 276 -26.41 -25.46 27.86
CA ALA A 276 -27.15 -26.41 28.68
C ALA A 276 -26.21 -27.34 29.47
N GLU A 277 -25.21 -27.94 28.82
CA GLU A 277 -24.16 -28.77 29.47
C GLU A 277 -23.57 -28.05 30.69
N LYS A 278 -23.09 -26.83 30.48
CA LYS A 278 -22.49 -26.01 31.55
C LYS A 278 -23.48 -25.76 32.69
N LYS A 279 -24.77 -25.57 32.40
CA LYS A 279 -25.78 -25.36 33.46
C LYS A 279 -26.14 -26.62 34.20
N LEU A 280 -26.10 -27.79 33.53
CA LEU A 280 -26.29 -29.09 34.17
C LEU A 280 -25.15 -29.37 35.15
N GLU A 281 -23.90 -29.15 34.75
CA GLU A 281 -22.70 -29.27 35.61
C GLU A 281 -22.73 -28.32 36.82
N GLU A 282 -23.26 -27.11 36.65
CA GLU A 282 -23.45 -26.13 37.74
C GLU A 282 -24.64 -26.50 38.66
N GLY A 283 -25.38 -27.59 38.39
CA GLY A 283 -26.58 -27.99 39.13
C GLY A 283 -27.80 -27.11 38.89
N LYS A 284 -27.80 -26.29 37.83
CA LYS A 284 -28.83 -25.30 37.51
C LYS A 284 -29.83 -25.82 36.49
N GLY A 285 -30.51 -26.92 36.82
CA GLY A 285 -31.42 -27.63 35.90
C GLY A 285 -32.50 -26.75 35.24
N LYS A 286 -33.04 -25.73 35.92
CA LYS A 286 -33.98 -24.78 35.29
C LYS A 286 -33.38 -23.92 34.17
N LEU A 287 -32.12 -23.49 34.33
CA LEU A 287 -31.44 -22.73 33.29
C LEU A 287 -30.97 -23.64 32.16
N ALA A 288 -30.59 -24.88 32.48
CA ALA A 288 -30.34 -25.91 31.47
C ALA A 288 -31.59 -26.17 30.63
N ALA A 289 -32.75 -26.38 31.26
CA ALA A 289 -34.01 -26.61 30.56
C ALA A 289 -34.47 -25.46 29.64
N GLU A 290 -34.10 -24.21 29.95
CA GLU A 290 -34.34 -23.08 29.05
C GLU A 290 -33.37 -23.09 27.86
N ALA A 291 -32.09 -23.37 28.08
CA ALA A 291 -31.11 -23.51 27.00
C ALA A 291 -31.43 -24.71 26.08
N GLU A 292 -31.84 -25.84 26.63
CA GLU A 292 -32.31 -27.01 25.88
C GLU A 292 -33.55 -26.69 25.03
N LYS A 293 -34.38 -25.76 25.48
CA LYS A 293 -35.53 -25.28 24.71
C LYS A 293 -35.11 -24.38 23.56
N GLU A 294 -34.16 -23.46 23.77
CA GLU A 294 -33.59 -22.62 22.71
C GLU A 294 -32.91 -23.50 21.64
N ALA A 295 -32.14 -24.50 22.08
CA ALA A 295 -31.58 -25.53 21.20
C ALA A 295 -32.67 -26.23 20.38
N LEU A 296 -33.76 -26.67 21.01
CA LEU A 296 -34.88 -27.31 20.33
C LEU A 296 -35.57 -26.40 19.32
N ASP A 297 -35.77 -25.11 19.64
CA ASP A 297 -36.32 -24.13 18.70
C ASP A 297 -35.40 -23.97 17.48
N ASN A 298 -34.07 -23.94 17.68
CA ASN A 298 -33.09 -23.84 16.61
C ASN A 298 -32.99 -25.12 15.75
N LEU A 299 -33.06 -26.31 16.35
CA LEU A 299 -33.18 -27.58 15.62
C LEU A 299 -34.45 -27.63 14.76
N ASN A 300 -35.58 -27.14 15.27
CA ASN A 300 -36.82 -27.06 14.48
C ASN A 300 -36.73 -26.07 13.32
N LYS A 301 -36.02 -24.93 13.49
CA LYS A 301 -35.74 -24.00 12.38
C LYS A 301 -34.86 -24.66 11.31
N ALA A 302 -33.83 -25.41 11.70
CA ALA A 302 -33.02 -26.19 10.77
C ALA A 302 -33.88 -27.18 9.99
N LEU A 303 -34.79 -27.87 10.68
CA LEU A 303 -35.72 -28.81 10.05
C LEU A 303 -36.63 -28.13 9.03
N GLU A 304 -37.22 -26.98 9.40
CA GLU A 304 -38.06 -26.20 8.48
C GLU A 304 -37.27 -25.76 7.23
N GLN A 305 -36.00 -25.36 7.39
CA GLN A 305 -35.15 -24.96 6.27
C GLN A 305 -34.82 -26.16 5.35
N LEU A 306 -34.48 -27.32 5.91
CA LEU A 306 -34.20 -28.53 5.14
C LEU A 306 -35.45 -29.06 4.43
N GLU A 307 -36.61 -29.04 5.07
CA GLU A 307 -37.88 -29.43 4.44
C GLU A 307 -38.27 -28.49 3.30
N LYS A 308 -38.10 -27.17 3.49
CA LYS A 308 -38.30 -26.18 2.40
C LYS A 308 -37.35 -26.39 1.24
N GLU A 309 -36.08 -26.70 1.52
CA GLU A 309 -35.10 -26.96 0.48
C GLU A 309 -35.43 -28.22 -0.30
N LYS A 310 -35.82 -29.29 0.41
CA LYS A 310 -36.32 -30.51 -0.23
C LYS A 310 -37.53 -30.22 -1.12
N ASP A 311 -38.53 -29.48 -0.63
CA ASP A 311 -39.72 -29.13 -1.41
C ASP A 311 -39.35 -28.28 -2.64
N ARG A 312 -38.38 -27.36 -2.52
CA ARG A 312 -37.83 -26.59 -3.63
C ARG A 312 -37.23 -27.50 -4.69
N ILE A 313 -36.36 -28.42 -4.28
CA ILE A 313 -35.68 -29.36 -5.17
C ILE A 313 -36.68 -30.30 -5.84
N GLU A 314 -37.64 -30.85 -5.10
CA GLU A 314 -38.74 -31.66 -5.64
C GLU A 314 -39.55 -30.88 -6.69
N GLY A 315 -39.76 -29.59 -6.47
CA GLY A 315 -40.45 -28.67 -7.37
C GLY A 315 -39.67 -28.21 -8.60
N LEU A 316 -38.35 -28.47 -8.69
CA LEU A 316 -37.53 -28.03 -9.82
C LEU A 316 -38.07 -28.53 -11.16
N SER A 317 -38.17 -27.60 -12.10
CA SER A 317 -38.80 -27.76 -13.41
C SER A 317 -37.85 -27.40 -14.55
N THR A 318 -38.30 -27.60 -15.79
CA THR A 318 -37.57 -27.16 -16.99
C THR A 318 -37.48 -25.64 -17.09
N ASP A 319 -38.44 -24.91 -16.52
CA ASP A 319 -38.45 -23.44 -16.54
C ASP A 319 -37.32 -22.89 -15.64
N ASP A 320 -36.98 -23.60 -14.56
CA ASP A 320 -35.87 -23.27 -13.68
C ASP A 320 -34.52 -23.45 -14.38
N LEU A 321 -34.37 -24.50 -15.21
CA LEU A 321 -33.19 -24.69 -16.05
C LEU A 321 -33.04 -23.58 -17.09
N GLU A 322 -34.14 -23.10 -17.69
CA GLU A 322 -34.08 -21.98 -18.64
C GLU A 322 -33.65 -20.68 -17.94
N LYS A 323 -34.11 -20.47 -16.70
CA LYS A 323 -33.67 -19.34 -15.88
C LYS A 323 -32.18 -19.47 -15.53
N LEU A 324 -31.74 -20.64 -15.10
CA LEU A 324 -30.33 -20.92 -14.79
C LEU A 324 -29.43 -20.68 -16.02
N ALA A 325 -29.87 -21.08 -17.21
CA ALA A 325 -29.16 -20.80 -18.47
C ALA A 325 -29.02 -19.30 -18.75
N LYS A 326 -30.07 -18.50 -18.45
CA LYS A 326 -30.04 -17.04 -18.61
C LYS A 326 -29.11 -16.38 -17.61
N ASP A 327 -29.15 -16.81 -16.34
CA ASP A 327 -28.28 -16.31 -15.29
C ASP A 327 -26.81 -16.64 -15.62
N GLN A 328 -26.51 -17.87 -16.08
CA GLN A 328 -25.20 -18.26 -16.60
C GLN A 328 -24.74 -17.41 -17.80
N GLY A 329 -25.65 -17.11 -18.72
CA GLY A 329 -25.38 -16.21 -19.84
C GLY A 329 -25.05 -14.78 -19.38
N ALA A 330 -25.69 -14.30 -18.31
CA ALA A 330 -25.39 -13.00 -17.72
C ALA A 330 -23.99 -12.98 -17.10
N THR A 331 -23.63 -13.99 -16.30
CA THR A 331 -22.29 -14.14 -15.71
C THR A 331 -21.20 -14.21 -16.79
N SER A 332 -21.44 -14.98 -17.87
CA SER A 332 -20.54 -15.02 -19.05
C SER A 332 -20.35 -13.63 -19.68
N ASN A 333 -21.43 -12.86 -19.83
CA ASN A 333 -21.34 -11.50 -20.40
C ASN A 333 -20.56 -10.54 -19.47
N ASP A 334 -20.70 -10.67 -18.16
CA ASP A 334 -19.99 -9.84 -17.20
C ASP A 334 -18.49 -10.18 -17.18
N ALA A 335 -18.13 -11.47 -17.28
CA ALA A 335 -16.74 -11.89 -17.53
C ALA A 335 -16.19 -11.29 -18.83
N GLY A 336 -17.00 -11.24 -19.91
CA GLY A 336 -16.61 -10.62 -21.17
C GLY A 336 -16.33 -9.13 -21.05
N LYS A 337 -17.19 -8.37 -20.36
CA LYS A 337 -16.97 -6.94 -20.07
C LYS A 337 -15.71 -6.72 -19.24
N LEU A 338 -15.44 -7.58 -18.28
CA LEU A 338 -14.23 -7.50 -17.46
C LEU A 338 -12.98 -7.73 -18.31
N SER A 339 -12.98 -8.75 -19.18
CA SER A 339 -11.87 -9.01 -20.12
C SER A 339 -11.64 -7.82 -21.07
N GLU A 340 -12.70 -7.19 -21.57
CA GLU A 340 -12.59 -5.97 -22.38
C GLU A 340 -11.97 -4.80 -21.60
N LYS A 341 -12.42 -4.57 -20.35
CA LYS A 341 -11.85 -3.53 -19.46
C LYS A 341 -10.37 -3.80 -19.18
N MET A 342 -9.99 -5.07 -18.97
CA MET A 342 -8.60 -5.49 -18.78
C MET A 342 -7.77 -5.18 -20.03
N LYS A 343 -8.28 -5.57 -21.21
CA LYS A 343 -7.62 -5.34 -22.49
C LYS A 343 -7.43 -3.86 -22.83
N SER A 344 -8.44 -3.02 -22.60
CA SER A 344 -8.31 -1.57 -22.84
C SER A 344 -7.31 -0.90 -21.92
N SER A 345 -7.08 -1.47 -20.74
CA SER A 345 -6.14 -0.92 -19.77
C SER A 345 -4.71 -1.42 -19.98
N ALA A 346 -4.53 -2.59 -20.60
CA ALA A 346 -3.24 -3.09 -21.06
C ALA A 346 -2.77 -2.43 -22.38
N GLY A 347 -3.71 -1.83 -23.12
CA GLY A 347 -3.49 -1.22 -24.43
C GLY A 347 -3.53 0.31 -24.41
N SER A 348 -2.58 0.96 -23.74
CA SER A 348 -2.17 2.31 -24.16
C SER A 348 -1.08 2.17 -25.22
N GLU A 349 -1.39 2.56 -26.46
CA GLU A 349 -0.52 2.45 -27.64
C GLU A 349 0.80 3.23 -27.46
N GLY A 350 1.95 2.52 -27.53
CA GLY A 350 3.28 3.12 -27.57
C GLY A 350 4.42 2.12 -27.81
N ASP A 351 4.75 1.90 -29.09
CA ASP A 351 5.96 1.27 -29.66
C ASP A 351 6.17 -0.28 -29.60
N PRO A 352 6.53 -0.97 -30.71
CA PRO A 352 6.74 -2.43 -30.77
C PRO A 352 8.03 -2.94 -30.10
N SER A 353 8.67 -2.14 -29.27
CA SER A 353 10.02 -2.39 -28.73
C SER A 353 10.01 -2.90 -27.27
N GLU A 354 8.88 -2.84 -26.56
CA GLU A 354 8.77 -3.22 -25.15
C GLU A 354 8.38 -4.68 -24.97
N GLN A 355 9.36 -5.54 -25.18
CA GLN A 355 9.27 -6.94 -24.81
C GLN A 355 10.11 -7.11 -23.54
N GLN A 356 9.48 -6.95 -22.36
CA GLN A 356 9.89 -7.39 -20.99
C GLN A 356 9.48 -6.40 -19.88
N ASP A 357 8.19 -6.11 -19.77
CA ASP A 357 7.64 -5.64 -18.49
C ASP A 357 6.87 -6.83 -17.87
N PRO A 358 7.38 -7.44 -16.77
CA PRO A 358 6.72 -8.55 -16.08
C PRO A 358 5.28 -8.22 -15.65
N SER A 359 5.00 -6.96 -15.31
CA SER A 359 3.67 -6.50 -14.92
C SER A 359 2.68 -6.58 -16.08
N LYS A 360 3.05 -6.07 -17.27
CA LYS A 360 2.21 -6.17 -18.48
C LYS A 360 1.97 -7.61 -18.92
N GLU A 361 2.96 -8.50 -18.76
CA GLU A 361 2.81 -9.92 -19.09
C GLU A 361 1.82 -10.62 -18.14
N GLY A 362 1.88 -10.30 -16.85
CA GLY A 362 0.90 -10.78 -15.89
C GLY A 362 -0.52 -10.31 -16.19
N GLN A 363 -0.72 -9.02 -16.47
CA GLN A 363 -2.05 -8.48 -16.79
C GLN A 363 -2.66 -9.18 -18.00
N LYS A 364 -1.83 -9.47 -19.00
CA LYS A 364 -2.26 -10.21 -20.18
C LYS A 364 -2.66 -11.65 -19.83
N ARG A 365 -1.88 -12.35 -18.99
CA ARG A 365 -2.23 -13.71 -18.54
C ARG A 365 -3.54 -13.74 -17.75
N ALA A 366 -3.77 -12.76 -16.88
CA ALA A 366 -5.05 -12.61 -16.18
C ALA A 366 -6.21 -12.36 -17.16
N GLN A 367 -6.02 -11.48 -18.14
CA GLN A 367 -7.02 -11.17 -19.17
C GLN A 367 -7.37 -12.38 -20.04
N GLU A 368 -6.36 -13.15 -20.48
CA GLU A 368 -6.53 -14.40 -21.24
C GLU A 368 -7.28 -15.46 -20.42
N ALA A 369 -7.01 -15.55 -19.11
CA ALA A 369 -7.71 -16.48 -18.22
C ALA A 369 -9.19 -16.09 -18.05
N VAL A 370 -9.52 -14.81 -17.86
CA VAL A 370 -10.92 -14.33 -17.83
C VAL A 370 -11.64 -14.57 -19.18
N GLU A 371 -10.95 -14.36 -20.31
CA GLU A 371 -11.50 -14.64 -21.65
C GLU A 371 -11.79 -16.15 -21.84
N SER A 372 -10.91 -17.02 -21.34
CA SER A 372 -11.10 -18.47 -21.35
C SER A 372 -12.28 -18.88 -20.46
N ALA A 373 -12.40 -18.32 -19.25
CA ALA A 373 -13.53 -18.53 -18.36
C ALA A 373 -14.85 -18.12 -19.02
N GLN A 374 -14.89 -16.93 -19.66
CA GLN A 374 -16.06 -16.43 -20.38
C GLN A 374 -16.54 -17.42 -21.46
N SER A 375 -15.62 -18.00 -22.23
CA SER A 375 -15.92 -19.01 -23.26
C SER A 375 -16.53 -20.28 -22.66
N LYS A 376 -15.99 -20.75 -21.52
CA LYS A 376 -16.49 -21.93 -20.80
C LYS A 376 -17.87 -21.68 -20.17
N MET A 377 -18.08 -20.51 -19.58
CA MET A 377 -19.39 -20.05 -19.10
C MET A 377 -20.44 -20.00 -20.21
N GLY A 378 -20.03 -19.59 -21.43
CA GLY A 378 -20.90 -19.61 -22.60
C GLY A 378 -21.35 -21.04 -22.97
N LYS A 379 -20.43 -22.01 -22.93
CA LYS A 379 -20.76 -23.44 -23.14
C LYS A 379 -21.64 -24.00 -22.03
N ALA A 380 -21.47 -23.55 -20.79
CA ALA A 380 -22.34 -23.90 -19.68
C ALA A 380 -23.77 -23.40 -19.94
N SER A 381 -23.93 -22.15 -20.35
CA SER A 381 -25.24 -21.57 -20.71
C SER A 381 -25.91 -22.35 -21.85
N GLU A 382 -25.15 -22.72 -22.90
CA GLU A 382 -25.66 -23.56 -23.99
C GLU A 382 -26.08 -24.95 -23.51
N SER A 383 -25.29 -25.59 -22.64
CA SER A 383 -25.59 -26.91 -22.07
C SER A 383 -26.86 -26.88 -21.22
N LEU A 384 -27.03 -25.85 -20.39
CA LEU A 384 -28.25 -25.62 -19.61
C LEU A 384 -29.47 -25.43 -20.51
N ALA A 385 -29.36 -24.61 -21.56
CA ALA A 385 -30.43 -24.38 -22.53
C ALA A 385 -30.82 -25.65 -23.32
N GLN A 386 -29.88 -26.60 -23.46
CA GLN A 386 -30.13 -27.91 -24.07
C GLN A 386 -30.67 -28.95 -23.08
N GLY A 387 -30.84 -28.60 -21.81
CA GLY A 387 -31.31 -29.50 -20.76
C GLY A 387 -30.22 -30.47 -20.27
N SER A 388 -28.95 -30.09 -20.37
CA SER A 388 -27.80 -30.87 -19.93
C SER A 388 -27.08 -30.17 -18.75
N PRO A 389 -27.66 -30.19 -17.53
CA PRO A 389 -27.07 -29.54 -16.36
C PRO A 389 -25.72 -30.17 -15.95
N GLY A 390 -25.51 -31.47 -16.20
CA GLY A 390 -24.23 -32.12 -15.88
C GLY A 390 -23.08 -31.62 -16.77
N GLY A 391 -23.33 -31.48 -18.07
CA GLY A 391 -22.34 -30.88 -18.99
C GLY A 391 -22.11 -29.39 -18.73
N ALA A 392 -23.12 -28.70 -18.17
CA ALA A 392 -22.95 -27.34 -17.70
C ALA A 392 -22.03 -27.27 -16.48
N SER A 393 -22.25 -28.11 -15.47
CA SER A 393 -21.40 -28.18 -14.27
C SER A 393 -19.93 -28.41 -14.60
N GLU A 394 -19.61 -29.34 -15.51
CA GLU A 394 -18.23 -29.56 -15.98
C GLU A 394 -17.62 -28.30 -16.63
N SER A 395 -18.42 -27.55 -17.40
CA SER A 395 -17.96 -26.31 -18.03
C SER A 395 -17.80 -25.17 -17.02
N GLN A 396 -18.66 -25.11 -15.99
CA GLN A 396 -18.60 -24.14 -14.90
C GLN A 396 -17.37 -24.38 -14.01
N GLU A 397 -17.07 -25.63 -13.68
CA GLU A 397 -15.87 -26.01 -12.94
C GLU A 397 -14.59 -25.56 -13.67
N GLN A 398 -14.52 -25.82 -14.97
CA GLN A 398 -13.39 -25.35 -15.77
C GLN A 398 -13.32 -23.82 -15.86
N ALA A 399 -14.45 -23.11 -15.79
CA ALA A 399 -14.48 -21.65 -15.78
C ALA A 399 -13.97 -21.10 -14.44
N LEU A 400 -14.35 -21.72 -13.33
CA LEU A 400 -13.85 -21.42 -11.99
C LEU A 400 -12.33 -21.56 -11.92
N GLU A 401 -11.76 -22.66 -12.43
CA GLU A 401 -10.30 -22.85 -12.48
C GLU A 401 -9.58 -21.72 -13.23
N ASP A 402 -10.18 -21.19 -14.30
CA ASP A 402 -9.58 -20.10 -15.06
C ASP A 402 -9.73 -18.75 -14.36
N LEU A 403 -10.86 -18.50 -13.69
CA LEU A 403 -11.03 -17.31 -12.84
C LEU A 403 -10.07 -17.30 -11.65
N GLU A 404 -9.83 -18.45 -11.02
CA GLU A 404 -8.85 -18.58 -9.94
C GLU A 404 -7.44 -18.29 -10.42
N LYS A 405 -7.04 -18.79 -11.60
CA LYS A 405 -5.76 -18.43 -12.22
C LYS A 405 -5.67 -16.94 -12.51
N ALA A 406 -6.75 -16.32 -12.99
CA ALA A 406 -6.79 -14.87 -13.22
C ALA A 406 -6.59 -14.09 -11.92
N LYS A 407 -7.25 -14.54 -10.84
CA LYS A 407 -7.11 -13.94 -9.51
C LYS A 407 -5.68 -14.07 -8.98
N GLU A 408 -5.10 -15.26 -9.04
CA GLU A 408 -3.72 -15.51 -8.60
C GLU A 408 -2.73 -14.58 -9.31
N GLU A 409 -2.90 -14.40 -10.62
CA GLU A 409 -2.02 -13.54 -11.40
C GLU A 409 -2.17 -12.05 -11.05
N VAL A 410 -3.38 -11.59 -10.77
CA VAL A 410 -3.65 -10.21 -10.28
C VAL A 410 -3.10 -10.02 -8.87
N GLU A 411 -3.26 -11.00 -7.98
CA GLU A 411 -2.74 -10.93 -6.61
C GLU A 411 -1.22 -10.90 -6.58
N LYS A 412 -0.57 -11.67 -7.46
CA LYS A 412 0.89 -11.64 -7.60
C LYS A 412 1.39 -10.25 -8.01
N GLN A 413 0.77 -9.62 -9.00
CA GLN A 413 1.12 -8.26 -9.42
C GLN A 413 0.84 -7.23 -8.33
N LEU A 414 -0.25 -7.38 -7.58
CA LEU A 414 -0.56 -6.51 -6.45
C LEU A 414 0.52 -6.59 -5.37
N GLU A 415 1.05 -7.78 -5.11
CA GLU A 415 2.11 -7.95 -4.13
C GLU A 415 3.42 -7.32 -4.63
N GLU A 416 3.81 -7.59 -5.87
CA GLU A 416 5.00 -6.98 -6.50
C GLU A 416 4.94 -5.43 -6.45
N LEU A 417 3.81 -4.83 -6.85
CA LEU A 417 3.65 -3.37 -6.83
C LEU A 417 3.61 -2.77 -5.42
N LYS A 418 3.09 -3.50 -4.42
CA LYS A 418 3.12 -3.04 -3.03
C LYS A 418 4.54 -3.07 -2.46
N GLU A 419 5.32 -4.09 -2.81
CA GLU A 419 6.74 -4.16 -2.45
C GLU A 419 7.52 -3.00 -3.08
N ASP A 420 7.28 -2.72 -4.37
CA ASP A 420 7.88 -1.57 -5.07
C ASP A 420 7.48 -0.24 -4.42
N GLN A 421 6.19 -0.04 -4.12
CA GLN A 421 5.70 1.15 -3.43
C GLN A 421 6.37 1.34 -2.06
N LYS A 422 6.54 0.24 -1.31
CA LYS A 422 7.20 0.26 -0.01
C LYS A 422 8.67 0.64 -0.15
N MET A 423 9.37 0.07 -1.14
CA MET A 423 10.78 0.37 -1.39
C MET A 423 10.97 1.83 -1.79
N GLU A 424 10.12 2.35 -2.67
CA GLU A 424 10.15 3.77 -3.07
C GLU A 424 9.92 4.69 -1.86
N ALA A 425 8.91 4.40 -1.03
CA ALA A 425 8.66 5.16 0.19
C ALA A 425 9.87 5.15 1.14
N LEU A 426 10.56 4.02 1.27
CA LEU A 426 11.80 3.92 2.06
C LEU A 426 12.93 4.78 1.48
N VAL A 427 13.11 4.82 0.15
CA VAL A 427 14.12 5.68 -0.49
C VAL A 427 13.81 7.16 -0.23
N GLN A 428 12.55 7.56 -0.42
CA GLN A 428 12.10 8.92 -0.16
C GLN A 428 12.30 9.31 1.31
N LEU A 429 11.94 8.42 2.24
CA LEU A 429 12.15 8.62 3.68
C LEU A 429 13.63 8.79 4.04
N GLU A 430 14.52 7.97 3.47
CA GLU A 430 15.96 8.11 3.70
C GLU A 430 16.48 9.49 3.24
N GLN A 431 16.05 9.93 2.06
CA GLN A 431 16.43 11.24 1.53
C GLN A 431 15.90 12.38 2.40
N MET A 432 14.65 12.30 2.83
CA MET A 432 14.04 13.29 3.73
C MET A 432 14.77 13.36 5.06
N PHE A 433 15.04 12.22 5.71
CA PHE A 433 15.74 12.22 7.00
C PHE A 433 17.19 12.69 6.88
N LYS A 434 17.89 12.39 5.77
CA LYS A 434 19.23 12.95 5.51
C LYS A 434 19.22 14.47 5.37
N GLU A 435 18.27 15.02 4.62
CA GLU A 435 18.12 16.47 4.47
C GLU A 435 17.77 17.13 5.81
N MET A 436 16.86 16.51 6.57
CA MET A 436 16.50 16.98 7.91
C MET A 436 17.69 16.98 8.86
N LEU A 437 18.52 15.92 8.83
CA LEU A 437 19.71 15.81 9.65
C LEU A 437 20.73 16.90 9.33
N GLU A 438 21.01 17.16 8.06
CA GLU A 438 21.94 18.21 7.64
C GLU A 438 21.49 19.59 8.14
N ARG A 439 20.20 19.91 7.97
CA ARG A 439 19.63 21.17 8.44
C ARG A 439 19.58 21.28 9.97
N GLN A 440 19.32 20.18 10.67
CA GLN A 440 19.36 20.15 12.13
C GLN A 440 20.79 20.38 12.65
N GLU A 441 21.81 19.76 12.04
CA GLU A 441 23.21 19.98 12.41
C GLU A 441 23.63 21.45 12.19
N GLU A 442 23.14 22.11 11.13
CA GLU A 442 23.31 23.55 10.92
C GLU A 442 22.66 24.39 12.03
N ALA A 443 21.39 24.08 12.37
CA ALA A 443 20.64 24.74 13.44
C ALA A 443 21.37 24.62 14.80
N THR A 444 21.81 23.42 15.15
CA THR A 444 22.59 23.15 16.37
C THR A 444 23.89 23.94 16.41
N ALA A 445 24.64 23.98 15.29
CA ALA A 445 25.88 24.73 15.20
C ALA A 445 25.65 26.23 15.41
N LYS A 446 24.58 26.79 14.83
CA LYS A 446 24.21 28.20 15.05
C LYS A 446 23.88 28.47 16.51
N VAL A 447 23.09 27.62 17.17
CA VAL A 447 22.76 27.80 18.61
C VAL A 447 24.01 27.78 19.48
N LEU A 448 24.96 26.87 19.21
CA LEU A 448 26.24 26.82 19.92
C LEU A 448 27.03 28.13 19.79
N VAL A 449 27.15 28.67 18.57
CA VAL A 449 27.83 29.95 18.33
C VAL A 449 27.10 31.10 19.04
N MET A 450 25.76 31.09 19.06
CA MET A 450 24.99 32.11 19.77
C MET A 450 25.18 32.01 21.30
N ASP A 451 25.26 30.80 21.86
CA ASP A 451 25.53 30.62 23.28
C ASP A 451 26.94 31.11 23.68
N GLU A 452 27.96 30.80 22.88
CA GLU A 452 29.31 31.33 23.08
C GLU A 452 29.32 32.87 23.05
N LYS A 453 28.63 33.48 22.08
CA LYS A 453 28.50 34.93 22.00
C LYS A 453 27.78 35.50 23.21
N ARG A 454 26.71 34.86 23.69
CA ARG A 454 25.98 35.25 24.91
C ARG A 454 26.91 35.24 26.12
N ASN A 455 27.72 34.19 26.27
CA ASN A 455 28.67 34.05 27.37
C ASN A 455 29.77 35.13 27.33
N ASN A 456 30.19 35.53 26.12
CA ASN A 456 31.16 36.61 25.90
C ASN A 456 30.56 38.03 25.96
N GLN A 457 29.22 38.17 26.08
CA GLN A 457 28.49 39.45 26.05
C GLN A 457 27.62 39.66 27.31
N ASP A 458 28.17 39.39 28.50
CA ASP A 458 27.50 39.56 29.80
C ASP A 458 26.11 38.90 29.87
N GLY A 459 25.93 37.77 29.20
CA GLY A 459 24.68 37.00 29.19
C GLY A 459 23.59 37.53 28.25
N LYS A 460 23.88 38.53 27.40
CA LYS A 460 22.90 39.14 26.48
C LYS A 460 23.30 39.01 25.02
N LEU A 461 22.35 38.65 24.16
CA LEU A 461 22.53 38.64 22.70
C LEU A 461 22.26 40.01 22.09
N ARG A 462 23.07 40.41 21.10
CA ARG A 462 22.81 41.63 20.31
C ARG A 462 21.66 41.42 19.34
N ARG A 463 21.16 42.52 18.76
CA ARG A 463 20.08 42.47 17.77
C ARG A 463 20.41 41.57 16.57
N ALA A 464 21.64 41.63 16.07
CA ALA A 464 22.08 40.78 14.96
C ALA A 464 22.07 39.29 15.33
N ASP A 465 22.54 38.94 16.53
CA ASP A 465 22.54 37.55 17.02
C ASP A 465 21.11 37.02 17.23
N ARG A 466 20.17 37.88 17.67
CA ARG A 466 18.75 37.50 17.76
C ARG A 466 18.08 37.28 16.40
N ILE A 467 18.54 37.97 15.34
CA ILE A 467 18.06 37.70 13.98
C ILE A 467 18.57 36.34 13.51
N GLU A 468 19.82 35.99 13.82
CA GLU A 468 20.37 34.66 13.51
C GLU A 468 19.60 33.54 14.25
N LEU A 469 19.30 33.71 15.55
CA LEU A 469 18.45 32.75 16.28
C LEU A 469 17.06 32.61 15.68
N ARG A 470 16.49 33.70 15.16
CA ARG A 470 15.21 33.61 14.47
C ARG A 470 15.29 32.77 13.18
N SER A 471 16.43 32.75 12.51
CA SER A 471 16.62 31.82 11.38
C SER A 471 16.64 30.37 11.83
N VAL A 472 17.18 30.07 13.02
CA VAL A 472 17.14 28.73 13.62
C VAL A 472 15.71 28.34 13.98
N GLU A 473 14.95 29.24 14.62
CA GLU A 473 13.53 29.00 14.94
C GLU A 473 12.71 28.61 13.70
N LEU A 474 12.88 29.34 12.59
CA LEU A 474 12.20 29.03 11.33
C LEU A 474 12.62 27.67 10.76
N LEU A 475 13.89 27.30 10.86
CA LEU A 475 14.38 25.99 10.43
C LEU A 475 13.77 24.86 11.28
N GLU A 476 13.71 25.01 12.61
CA GLU A 476 13.11 24.01 13.51
C GLU A 476 11.61 23.80 13.18
N ARG A 477 10.87 24.88 12.89
CA ARG A 477 9.48 24.78 12.42
C ARG A 477 9.39 24.07 11.06
N GLU A 478 10.25 24.40 10.10
CA GLU A 478 10.28 23.74 8.79
C GLU A 478 10.58 22.23 8.91
N LEU A 479 11.50 21.86 9.78
CA LEU A 479 11.80 20.46 10.08
C LEU A 479 10.60 19.74 10.73
N SER A 480 9.82 20.42 11.56
CA SER A 480 8.60 19.82 12.14
C SER A 480 7.55 19.50 11.08
N GLU A 481 7.39 20.36 10.05
CA GLU A 481 6.49 20.08 8.93
C GLU A 481 7.04 18.96 8.03
N LYS A 482 8.35 18.93 7.73
CA LYS A 482 8.98 17.79 7.03
C LYS A 482 8.81 16.47 7.79
N SER A 483 8.85 16.51 9.13
CA SER A 483 8.58 15.31 9.96
C SER A 483 7.16 14.79 9.74
N LYS A 484 6.19 15.70 9.57
CA LYS A 484 4.78 15.36 9.29
C LYS A 484 4.60 14.81 7.87
N GLU A 485 5.35 15.33 6.89
CA GLU A 485 5.38 14.76 5.53
C GLU A 485 5.94 13.33 5.55
N ALA A 486 7.03 13.09 6.29
CA ALA A 486 7.61 11.75 6.45
C ALA A 486 6.63 10.77 7.15
N GLU A 487 5.84 11.25 8.11
CA GLU A 487 4.77 10.48 8.74
C GLU A 487 3.76 9.93 7.72
N GLY A 488 3.46 10.68 6.66
CA GLY A 488 2.52 10.30 5.61
C GLY A 488 3.04 9.24 4.63
N LEU A 489 4.36 9.03 4.56
CA LEU A 489 4.98 7.99 3.72
C LEU A 489 5.10 6.64 4.42
N LEU A 490 4.88 6.61 5.73
CA LEU A 490 4.93 5.39 6.53
C LEU A 490 3.62 4.59 6.36
N VAL A 491 3.74 3.37 5.82
CA VAL A 491 2.61 2.44 5.61
C VAL A 491 2.02 2.00 6.97
N ASP A 492 0.73 1.71 7.05
CA ASP A 492 0.09 1.13 8.25
C ASP A 492 0.41 -0.37 8.42
N ASP A 493 1.69 -0.75 8.47
CA ASP A 493 2.12 -2.08 8.90
C ASP A 493 2.58 -2.06 10.38
N GLY A 494 2.48 -3.19 11.08
CA GLY A 494 2.72 -3.25 12.53
C GLY A 494 4.12 -2.80 12.97
N ALA A 495 5.13 -2.90 12.10
CA ALA A 495 6.48 -2.42 12.37
C ALA A 495 6.60 -0.89 12.13
N SER A 496 5.93 -0.39 11.11
CA SER A 496 5.86 1.02 10.75
C SER A 496 5.08 1.86 11.77
N VAL A 497 4.13 1.27 12.52
CA VAL A 497 3.46 1.96 13.65
C VAL A 497 4.48 2.45 14.70
N VAL A 498 5.52 1.67 14.98
CA VAL A 498 6.56 2.06 15.94
C VAL A 498 7.40 3.20 15.38
N VAL A 499 7.81 3.13 14.11
CA VAL A 499 8.57 4.18 13.43
C VAL A 499 7.76 5.48 13.37
N ARG A 500 6.46 5.40 13.09
CA ARG A 500 5.55 6.55 13.05
C ARG A 500 5.51 7.28 14.40
N ASN A 501 5.43 6.55 15.51
CA ASN A 501 5.44 7.15 16.85
C ASN A 501 6.77 7.88 17.14
N VAL A 502 7.90 7.34 16.66
CA VAL A 502 9.22 7.99 16.79
C VAL A 502 9.27 9.30 15.99
N VAL A 503 8.78 9.27 14.74
CA VAL A 503 8.71 10.46 13.89
C VAL A 503 7.75 11.51 14.48
N GLU A 504 6.63 11.10 15.05
CA GLU A 504 5.70 11.99 15.74
C GLU A 504 6.32 12.62 17.00
N GLY A 505 7.07 11.83 17.78
CA GLY A 505 7.83 12.33 18.93
C GLY A 505 8.83 13.41 18.52
N MET A 506 9.64 13.12 17.51
CA MET A 506 10.63 14.05 16.95
C MET A 506 9.99 15.35 16.44
N LYS A 507 8.83 15.27 15.76
CA LYS A 507 8.06 16.44 15.33
C LYS A 507 7.69 17.34 16.52
N ASN A 508 7.23 16.76 17.62
CA ASN A 508 6.86 17.51 18.82
C ASN A 508 8.08 18.15 19.50
N ASP A 509 9.22 17.46 19.49
CA ASP A 509 10.48 17.99 20.03
C ASP A 509 10.99 19.19 19.21
N LEU A 510 10.91 19.12 17.88
CA LEU A 510 11.23 20.23 16.96
C LEU A 510 10.35 21.47 17.21
N ILE A 511 9.04 21.27 17.46
CA ILE A 511 8.13 22.38 17.81
C ILE A 511 8.54 23.00 19.15
N ALA A 512 8.84 22.18 20.17
CA ALA A 512 9.26 22.67 21.47
C ALA A 512 10.61 23.40 21.42
N LEU A 513 11.54 22.94 20.56
CA LEU A 513 12.81 23.58 20.30
C LEU A 513 12.62 24.95 19.63
N ALA A 514 11.77 25.03 18.60
CA ALA A 514 11.45 26.29 17.93
C ALA A 514 10.94 27.36 18.91
N ASP A 515 10.01 26.99 19.81
CA ASP A 515 9.45 27.91 20.80
C ASP A 515 10.50 28.39 21.82
N ARG A 516 11.44 27.52 22.20
CA ARG A 516 12.55 27.88 23.10
C ARG A 516 13.57 28.79 22.42
N VAL A 517 13.90 28.52 21.17
CA VAL A 517 14.79 29.36 20.38
C VAL A 517 14.17 30.74 20.13
N ASP A 518 12.85 30.84 19.90
CA ASP A 518 12.11 32.11 19.83
C ASP A 518 12.20 32.90 21.15
N ALA A 519 12.12 32.20 22.28
CA ALA A 519 12.36 32.77 23.62
C ALA A 519 13.84 33.19 23.85
N ASN A 520 14.70 33.04 22.84
CA ASN A 520 16.13 33.29 22.85
C ASN A 520 16.89 32.34 23.80
N GLU A 521 16.38 31.15 24.10
CA GLU A 521 17.11 30.17 24.89
C GLU A 521 18.21 29.51 24.03
N THR A 522 19.45 29.50 24.54
CA THR A 522 20.61 28.88 23.86
C THR A 522 21.36 27.88 24.74
N GLY A 523 20.87 27.65 25.96
CA GLY A 523 21.59 26.90 26.99
C GLY A 523 21.65 25.39 26.77
N SER A 524 22.29 24.68 27.70
CA SER A 524 22.58 23.25 27.62
C SER A 524 21.36 22.33 27.50
N PHE A 525 20.16 22.81 27.84
CA PHE A 525 18.93 22.07 27.60
C PHE A 525 18.60 22.06 26.09
N VAL A 526 18.48 23.24 25.47
CA VAL A 526 18.19 23.39 24.03
C VAL A 526 19.22 22.63 23.19
N GLN A 527 20.51 22.80 23.49
CA GLN A 527 21.59 22.11 22.78
C GLN A 527 21.49 20.58 22.89
N ARG A 528 21.12 20.05 24.06
CA ARG A 528 20.97 18.59 24.25
C ARG A 528 19.76 18.06 23.51
N SER A 529 18.62 18.75 23.58
CA SER A 529 17.41 18.36 22.85
C SER A 529 17.63 18.41 21.33
N GLN A 530 18.36 19.40 20.80
CA GLN A 530 18.76 19.41 19.39
C GLN A 530 19.66 18.21 19.02
N LYS A 531 20.58 17.81 19.91
CA LYS A 531 21.41 16.60 19.72
C LYS A 531 20.61 15.30 19.83
N GLU A 532 19.57 15.25 20.64
CA GLU A 532 18.65 14.11 20.69
C GLU A 532 17.89 13.96 19.36
N VAL A 533 17.38 15.06 18.79
CA VAL A 533 16.77 15.05 17.44
C VAL A 533 17.76 14.57 16.36
N GLU A 534 19.00 15.07 16.37
CA GLU A 534 20.04 14.58 15.43
C GLU A 534 20.30 13.07 15.56
N MET A 535 20.30 12.55 16.79
CA MET A 535 20.51 11.12 17.05
C MET A 535 19.33 10.29 16.56
N THR A 536 18.09 10.74 16.82
CA THR A 536 16.88 10.10 16.31
C THR A 536 16.86 10.08 14.78
N LEU A 537 17.23 11.16 14.11
CA LEU A 537 17.33 11.19 12.65
C LEU A 537 18.37 10.20 12.11
N LYS A 538 19.51 10.05 12.79
CA LYS A 538 20.53 9.04 12.43
C LYS A 538 20.01 7.62 12.59
N GLU A 539 19.33 7.34 13.70
CA GLU A 539 18.70 6.03 13.96
C GLU A 539 17.61 5.71 12.92
N LEU A 540 16.79 6.69 12.54
CA LEU A 540 15.77 6.54 11.50
C LEU A 540 16.39 6.27 10.13
N ILE A 541 17.45 6.99 9.74
CA ILE A 541 18.19 6.73 8.49
C ILE A 541 18.74 5.30 8.47
N ASP A 542 19.35 4.85 9.57
CA ASP A 542 19.92 3.51 9.66
C ASP A 542 18.81 2.44 9.62
N ALA A 543 17.68 2.66 10.31
CA ALA A 543 16.54 1.77 10.27
C ALA A 543 15.93 1.63 8.86
N VAL A 544 15.78 2.74 8.15
CA VAL A 544 15.27 2.76 6.77
C VAL A 544 16.22 2.02 5.83
N LYS A 545 17.54 2.22 5.94
CA LYS A 545 18.53 1.48 5.15
C LYS A 545 18.53 -0.01 5.42
N ILE A 546 18.32 -0.43 6.67
CA ILE A 546 18.19 -1.84 7.02
C ILE A 546 16.93 -2.40 6.35
N ALA A 547 15.80 -1.68 6.42
CA ALA A 547 14.55 -2.09 5.81
C ALA A 547 14.62 -2.22 4.28
N GLN A 548 15.43 -1.41 3.60
CA GLN A 548 15.69 -1.52 2.15
C GLN A 548 16.53 -2.77 1.77
N GLN A 549 17.23 -3.39 2.73
CA GLN A 549 18.11 -4.55 2.50
C GLN A 549 17.49 -5.89 2.87
N MET A 550 16.33 -5.86 3.53
CA MET A 550 15.53 -7.04 3.87
C MET A 550 14.61 -7.37 2.71
#